data_AF-A0A2N4YV06-F1
#
_entry.id   AF-A0A2N4YV06-F1
#
_cell.length_a   1.000
_cell.length_b   1.000
_cell.length_c   1.000
_cell.angle_alpha   90.00
_cell.angle_beta   90.00
_cell.angle_gamma   90.00
#
_symmetry.space_group_name_H-M   'P 1'
#
loop_
_entity.id
_entity.type
_entity.pdbx_description
1 polymer ?
#
loop_
_entity_poly.entity_id
_entity_poly.type
_entity_poly.pdbx_seq_one_letter_code
_entity_poly.pdbx_strand_id
1 'polypeptide(L)' 'MSDPDFNLLVALDILLSEASVAGAARRLNLSTSAMSRTLSRLRDVTGDPILVRAGRNMVLT' A
#
# COMPACT_ATOMS: atom_id res chain seq x y z
N MET A 1 6.04 13.87 18.75
CA MET A 1 6.72 13.28 17.58
C MET A 1 6.22 11.85 17.48
N SER A 2 5.39 11.55 16.48
CA SER A 2 4.89 10.19 16.28
C SER A 2 6.06 9.31 15.82
N ASP A 3 6.34 8.22 16.53
CA ASP A 3 7.35 7.27 16.10
C ASP A 3 7.09 6.81 14.64
N PRO A 4 8.14 6.66 13.82
CA PRO A 4 7.99 6.09 12.48
C PRO A 4 7.37 4.70 12.58
N ASP A 5 6.18 4.52 12.02
CA ASP A 5 5.55 3.20 11.92
C ASP A 5 6.30 2.40 10.84
N PHE A 6 7.38 1.72 11.23
CA PHE A 6 8.21 0.95 10.32
C PHE A 6 7.45 -0.18 9.60
N ASN A 7 6.28 -0.59 10.12
CA ASN A 7 5.42 -1.54 9.40
C ASN A 7 4.92 -0.97 8.06
N LEU A 8 4.89 0.36 7.91
CA LEU A 8 4.59 1.02 6.64
C LEU A 8 5.63 0.71 5.57
N LEU A 9 6.90 0.54 5.93
CA LEU A 9 7.94 0.19 4.95
C LEU A 9 7.74 -1.22 4.40
N VAL A 10 7.36 -2.17 5.26
CA VAL A 10 7.04 -3.54 4.84
C VAL A 10 5.81 -3.56 3.94
N ALA A 11 4.77 -2.80 4.31
CA ALA A 11 3.58 -2.68 3.48
C ALA A 11 3.88 -2.02 2.12
N LEU A 12 4.76 -1.01 2.10
CA LEU A 12 5.18 -0.33 0.89
C LEU A 12 5.92 -1.30 -0.05
N ASP A 13 6.95 -2.00 0.42
CA ASP A 13 7.70 -2.98 -0.37
C ASP A 13 6.79 -4.02 -1.04
N ILE A 14 5.81 -4.53 -0.28
CA ILE A 14 4.86 -5.51 -0.79
C ILE A 14 3.87 -4.90 -1.79
N LEU A 15 3.40 -3.67 -1.57
CA LEU A 15 2.53 -2.96 -2.53
C LEU A 15 3.25 -2.72 -3.86
N LEU A 16 4.52 -2.32 -3.80
CA LEU A 16 5.37 -2.12 -4.98
C LEU A 16 5.62 -3.45 -5.71
N SER A 17 5.86 -4.53 -4.97
CA SER A 17 6.10 -5.87 -5.55
C SER A 17 4.85 -6.48 -6.19
N GLU A 18 3.70 -6.38 -5.53
CA GLU A 18 2.44 -7.01 -5.98
C GLU A 18 1.70 -6.16 -7.01
N ALA A 19 1.99 -4.86 -7.09
CA ALA A 19 1.22 -3.86 -7.84
C ALA A 19 -0.30 -3.99 -7.63
N SER A 20 -0.72 -4.44 -6.44
CA SER A 20 -2.10 -4.84 -6.16
C SER A 20 -2.41 -4.78 -4.67
N VAL A 21 -3.46 -4.05 -4.31
CA VAL A 21 -3.93 -3.95 -2.92
C VAL A 21 -4.40 -5.32 -2.40
N ALA A 22 -5.11 -6.10 -3.23
CA ALA A 22 -5.60 -7.42 -2.86
C ALA A 22 -4.47 -8.48 -2.82
N GLY A 23 -3.46 -8.37 -3.69
CA GLY A 23 -2.25 -9.20 -3.64
C GLY A 23 -1.47 -8.95 -2.35
N ALA A 24 -1.19 -7.68 -2.08
CA ALA A 24 -0.49 -7.25 -0.88
C ALA A 24 -1.21 -7.66 0.41
N ALA A 25 -2.54 -7.50 0.46
CA ALA A 25 -3.35 -7.92 1.61
C ALA A 25 -3.20 -9.42 1.91
N ARG A 26 -3.30 -10.27 0.88
CA ARG A 26 -3.12 -11.72 1.03
C ARG A 26 -1.73 -12.07 1.52
N ARG A 27 -0.69 -11.43 0.97
CA ARG A 27 0.71 -11.70 1.33
C ARG A 27 1.05 -11.30 2.76
N LEU A 28 0.43 -10.24 3.27
CA LEU A 28 0.54 -9.80 4.67
C LEU A 28 -0.47 -10.46 5.63
N ASN A 29 -1.28 -11.40 5.14
CA ASN A 29 -2.36 -12.03 5.91
C ASN A 29 -3.33 -11.00 6.55
N LEU A 30 -3.63 -9.94 5.79
CA LEU A 30 -4.53 -8.86 6.16
C LEU A 30 -5.81 -8.90 5.32
N SER A 31 -6.86 -8.24 5.79
CA SER A 31 -8.00 -7.94 4.93
C SER A 31 -7.64 -6.87 3.89
N THR A 32 -8.30 -6.91 2.74
CA THR A 32 -8.15 -5.85 1.72
C THR A 32 -8.51 -4.47 2.27
N SER A 33 -9.48 -4.37 3.19
CA SER A 33 -9.83 -3.10 3.83
C SER A 33 -8.73 -2.57 4.76
N ALA A 34 -8.05 -3.45 5.51
CA ALA A 34 -6.90 -3.08 6.31
C ALA A 34 -5.75 -2.60 5.42
N MET A 35 -5.48 -3.32 4.31
CA MET A 35 -4.45 -2.93 3.35
C MET A 35 -4.76 -1.58 2.67
N SER A 36 -6.01 -1.32 2.29
CA SER A 36 -6.42 -0.02 1.74
C SER A 36 -6.17 1.13 2.72
N ARG A 37 -6.42 0.93 4.02
CA ARG A 37 -6.12 1.93 5.05
C ARG A 37 -4.62 2.19 5.17
N THR A 38 -3.81 1.13 5.12
CA THR A 38 -2.35 1.25 5.13
C THR A 38 -1.84 2.01 3.90
N LEU A 39 -2.38 1.71 2.70
CA LEU A 39 -2.06 2.45 1.48
C LEU A 39 -2.45 3.93 1.60
N SER A 40 -3.62 4.26 2.16
CA SER A 40 -3.99 5.68 2.39
C SER A 40 -2.99 6.38 3.31
N ARG A 41 -2.60 5.74 4.43
CA ARG A 41 -1.59 6.32 5.33
C ARG A 41 -0.25 6.49 4.64
N LEU A 42 0.17 5.53 3.81
CA LEU A 42 1.39 5.64 3.02
C LEU A 42 1.34 6.85 2.10
N ARG A 43 0.22 7.05 1.37
CA ARG A 43 0.02 8.22 0.51
C ARG A 43 0.12 9.54 1.26
N ASP A 44 -0.44 9.61 2.47
CA ASP A 44 -0.40 10.81 3.30
C ASP A 44 1.03 11.13 3.77
N VAL A 45 1.82 10.11 4.09
CA VAL A 45 3.19 10.28 4.61
C VAL A 45 4.20 10.53 3.48
N THR A 46 4.05 9.89 2.32
CA THR A 46 4.97 10.04 1.19
C THR A 46 4.58 11.21 0.29
N GLY A 47 3.31 11.63 0.29
CA GLY A 47 2.76 12.54 -0.72
C GLY A 47 2.63 11.91 -2.11
N ASP A 48 2.77 10.58 -2.22
CA ASP A 48 2.77 9.83 -3.48
C ASP A 48 1.56 8.89 -3.56
N PRO A 49 0.81 8.83 -4.68
CA PRO A 49 -0.32 7.92 -4.83
C PRO A 49 0.02 6.43 -4.72
N ILE A 50 1.28 6.05 -4.95
CA ILE A 50 1.93 4.73 -4.94
C ILE A 50 1.36 3.75 -5.97
N LEU A 51 0.04 3.59 -5.95
CA LEU A 51 -0.74 2.78 -6.86
C LEU A 51 -1.93 3.59 -7.35
N VAL A 52 -2.04 3.74 -8.66
CA VAL A 52 -3.18 4.38 -9.33
C VAL A 52 -3.87 3.41 -10.26
N ARG A 53 -5.13 3.68 -10.57
CA ARG A 53 -5.91 2.84 -11.48
C ARG A 53 -5.64 3.26 -12.92
N ALA A 54 -5.14 2.32 -13.73
CA ALA A 54 -5.02 2.46 -15.19
C ALA A 54 -5.94 1.44 -15.87
N GLY A 55 -7.14 1.89 -16.24
CA GLY A 55 -8.19 1.03 -16.79
C GLY A 55 -8.64 -0.04 -15.80
N ARG A 56 -8.41 -1.32 -16.14
CA ARG A 56 -8.79 -2.47 -15.30
C ARG A 56 -7.71 -2.84 -14.27
N ASN A 57 -6.51 -2.30 -14.40
CA ASN A 57 -5.36 -2.66 -13.60
C ASN A 57 -4.95 -1.52 -12.65
N MET A 58 -4.19 -1.87 -11.62
CA MET A 58 -3.45 -0.91 -10.81
C MET A 58 -2.02 -0.83 -11.35
N VAL A 59 -1.46 0.37 -11.38
CA VAL A 59 -0.09 0.64 -11.83
C VAL A 59 0.63 1.50 -10.81
N LEU A 60 1.94 1.32 -10.72
CA LEU A 60 2.79 2.15 -9.88
C LEU A 60 2.91 3.56 -10.48
N THR A 61 2.99 4.56 -9.60
CA THR A 61 3.26 5.96 -9.98
C THR A 61 4.75 6.27 -10.05
#